data_AF-A0A849MGL4-F1
#
_entry.id   AF-A0A849MGL4-F1
#
_cell.length_a   1.000
_cell.length_b   1.000
_cell.length_c   1.000
_cell.angle_alpha   90.00
_cell.angle_beta   90.00
_cell.angle_gamma   90.00
#
_symmetry.space_group_name_H-M   'P 1'
#
loop_
_entity.id
_entity.type
_entity.pdbx_description
1 polymer ?
#
loop_
_entity_poly.entity_id
_entity_poly.type
_entity_poly.pdbx_seq_one_letter_code
_entity_poly.pdbx_strand_id
1 'polypeptide(L)'
;MNNLSNIKHIILCLSLLVAAMQHCIAAPHAHKKAGQPAFCHSTEAVSNPDCGKTPTAGFDNQGILWIVYVDGEYIKLVSSSDFAESYSLATTINSLPEKIYADGENRPKIAFGQENEIYISWVKKTEGRFSGDIRFSRSIDNGKSFSEPITVNDDNLLTSHRFETMAVSPDGRIHLTWLDKRDLVAAKKSGNKYTGAAIYHAVSSDKGLSFSKNSKIADSSCECCRISIDFNQQGNAIALWRHIYAGMIRDHAIINLDSTETVINRVTFDNWKVEGCPHHGPDMAIGTNDELHLAWFTGLPDRGGLFYGRYNQHNQKLEKQVTIDSSATASRPQILVNNQQILFVWKVFEQEQTKLQFKISNDNGDNWSETITLITTTAGSDHPLLFSHENKIFISWWTETKGFQLISVDEKIKSKTLSLIPFNKKSLVQIEKQHENTEFVLVLWSLDCPPCFKELEYLSTLVTQKNSPKLVLVSTDNAEFTSEIISTLKEFGLENEENWLFDSIPESLRSSIDNNWFGELPRSYLYAADGKRSAHSGPLNHLILQNRFK
;
A
#
# COMPACT_ATOMS: atom_id res chain seq x y z
N MET A 1 -14.91 -65.10 -64.12
CA MET A 1 -14.78 -66.04 -62.99
C MET A 1 -15.11 -65.28 -61.72
N ASN A 2 -16.19 -65.71 -61.05
CA ASN A 2 -16.70 -65.49 -59.68
C ASN A 2 -16.50 -64.12 -58.99
N ASN A 3 -17.54 -63.31 -58.70
CA ASN A 3 -18.67 -63.41 -57.76
C ASN A 3 -18.35 -63.16 -56.25
N LEU A 4 -19.09 -62.19 -55.69
CA LEU A 4 -19.66 -62.08 -54.32
C LEU A 4 -18.67 -61.71 -53.18
N SER A 5 -18.92 -60.72 -52.31
CA SER A 5 -20.19 -60.42 -51.63
C SER A 5 -20.54 -58.94 -51.48
N ASN A 6 -21.85 -58.71 -51.60
CA ASN A 6 -22.61 -57.49 -51.50
C ASN A 6 -23.13 -57.24 -50.06
N ILE A 7 -23.30 -55.95 -49.72
CA ILE A 7 -24.50 -55.31 -49.12
C ILE A 7 -24.91 -55.69 -47.69
N LYS A 8 -25.12 -54.65 -46.86
CA LYS A 8 -26.30 -54.33 -46.00
C LYS A 8 -25.92 -53.05 -45.20
N HIS A 9 -26.57 -51.89 -45.15
CA HIS A 9 -27.89 -51.36 -45.51
C HIS A 9 -27.80 -49.83 -45.71
N ILE A 10 -28.66 -49.28 -46.56
CA ILE A 10 -28.95 -47.84 -46.73
C ILE A 10 -30.07 -47.47 -45.73
N ILE A 11 -30.12 -46.18 -45.36
CA ILE A 11 -31.29 -45.34 -44.99
C ILE A 11 -31.35 -44.91 -43.51
N LEU A 12 -31.50 -43.58 -43.36
CA LEU A 12 -31.99 -42.80 -42.21
C LEU A 12 -31.00 -42.40 -41.10
N CYS A 13 -30.35 -41.24 -41.28
CA CYS A 13 -30.42 -40.15 -40.30
C CYS A 13 -29.96 -38.84 -40.94
N LEU A 14 -30.89 -38.22 -41.66
CA LEU A 14 -30.85 -36.83 -42.10
C LEU A 14 -31.40 -36.00 -40.93
N SER A 15 -30.54 -35.48 -40.06
CA SER A 15 -30.75 -34.31 -39.18
C SER A 15 -29.64 -34.24 -38.12
N LEU A 16 -29.18 -33.03 -37.81
CA LEU A 16 -28.17 -32.67 -36.80
C LEU A 16 -26.70 -32.80 -37.21
N LEU A 17 -26.24 -31.89 -38.07
CA LEU A 17 -24.88 -31.33 -37.97
C LEU A 17 -24.80 -29.99 -38.73
N VAL A 18 -25.73 -29.10 -38.40
CA VAL A 18 -25.57 -27.65 -38.59
C VAL A 18 -25.47 -27.06 -37.20
N ALA A 19 -24.25 -26.82 -36.73
CA ALA A 19 -23.86 -25.79 -35.73
C ALA A 19 -22.54 -26.19 -35.05
N ALA A 20 -21.41 -25.76 -35.63
CA ALA A 20 -20.17 -25.51 -34.88
C ALA A 20 -19.18 -24.67 -35.71
N MET A 21 -19.65 -23.58 -36.32
CA MET A 21 -18.77 -22.45 -36.63
C MET A 21 -19.09 -21.34 -35.63
N GLN A 22 -18.59 -21.53 -34.41
CA GLN A 22 -18.68 -20.52 -33.38
C GLN A 22 -17.70 -19.42 -33.73
N HIS A 23 -18.26 -18.29 -34.14
CA HIS A 23 -17.58 -17.01 -34.20
C HIS A 23 -16.90 -16.75 -32.85
N CYS A 24 -15.59 -16.57 -32.86
CA CYS A 24 -14.91 -15.86 -31.77
C CYS A 24 -15.35 -14.40 -31.81
N ILE A 25 -16.54 -14.13 -31.27
CA ILE A 25 -16.89 -12.80 -30.80
C ILE A 25 -16.10 -12.64 -29.52
N ALA A 26 -15.08 -11.78 -29.53
CA ALA A 26 -14.43 -11.31 -28.32
C ALA A 26 -15.52 -10.77 -27.39
N ALA A 27 -15.81 -11.51 -26.31
CA ALA A 27 -16.76 -11.06 -25.31
C ALA A 27 -16.26 -9.73 -24.74
N PRO A 28 -17.07 -8.66 -24.72
CA PRO A 28 -16.68 -7.43 -24.07
C PRO A 28 -16.42 -7.78 -22.61
N HIS A 29 -15.17 -7.65 -22.17
CA HIS A 29 -14.82 -7.70 -20.76
C HIS A 29 -15.48 -6.48 -20.11
N ALA A 30 -16.70 -6.66 -19.66
CA ALA A 30 -17.37 -5.70 -18.81
C ALA A 30 -16.56 -5.64 -17.51
N HIS A 31 -15.68 -4.66 -17.41
CA HIS A 31 -15.12 -4.25 -16.13
C HIS A 31 -16.33 -3.87 -15.25
N LYS A 32 -16.77 -4.79 -14.39
CA LYS A 32 -17.68 -4.47 -13.30
C LYS A 32 -16.96 -3.38 -12.51
N LYS A 33 -17.45 -2.15 -12.59
CA LYS A 33 -16.94 -1.04 -11.76
C LYS A 33 -17.09 -1.47 -10.32
N ALA A 34 -16.09 -1.14 -9.50
CA ALA A 34 -16.14 -1.54 -8.12
C ALA A 34 -17.40 -0.95 -7.44
N GLY A 35 -18.24 -1.79 -6.84
CA GLY A 35 -19.44 -1.41 -6.09
C GLY A 35 -19.10 -0.98 -4.66
N GLN A 36 -19.97 -0.23 -3.97
CA GLN A 36 -19.72 0.16 -2.58
C GLN A 36 -19.89 -1.02 -1.60
N PRO A 37 -19.32 -0.95 -0.39
CA PRO A 37 -19.61 -1.90 0.67
C PRO A 37 -21.08 -2.04 0.98
N ALA A 38 -21.49 -3.26 1.33
CA ALA A 38 -22.90 -3.57 1.59
C ALA A 38 -23.51 -2.69 2.69
N PHE A 39 -22.73 -2.30 3.69
CA PHE A 39 -23.16 -1.42 4.78
C PHE A 39 -23.43 0.03 4.32
N CYS A 40 -22.90 0.44 3.17
CA CYS A 40 -23.12 1.77 2.58
C CYS A 40 -24.51 1.94 1.96
N HIS A 41 -25.31 0.87 1.87
CA HIS A 41 -26.66 0.91 1.32
C HIS A 41 -27.75 1.06 2.40
N SER A 42 -27.37 1.26 3.67
CA SER A 42 -28.32 1.53 4.74
C SER A 42 -28.83 2.98 4.69
N THR A 43 -30.06 3.22 5.12
CA THR A 43 -30.66 4.56 5.19
C THR A 43 -30.04 5.47 6.25
N GLU A 44 -29.13 4.94 7.06
CA GLU A 44 -28.43 5.63 8.15
C GLU A 44 -26.94 5.89 7.84
N ALA A 45 -26.48 5.55 6.63
CA ALA A 45 -25.07 5.71 6.25
C ALA A 45 -24.65 7.19 6.25
N VAL A 46 -23.79 7.55 7.19
CA VAL A 46 -23.12 8.86 7.25
C VAL A 46 -22.06 8.92 6.15
N SER A 47 -21.95 10.05 5.44
CA SER A 47 -20.90 10.27 4.45
C SER A 47 -19.53 10.11 5.11
N ASN A 48 -18.78 9.10 4.70
CA ASN A 48 -17.47 8.75 5.22
C ASN A 48 -16.61 8.12 4.09
N PRO A 49 -15.28 7.98 4.28
CA PRO A 49 -14.40 7.46 3.24
C PRO A 49 -14.60 5.96 2.94
N ASP A 50 -15.28 5.20 3.81
CA ASP A 50 -15.58 3.79 3.57
C ASP A 50 -16.56 3.61 2.42
N CYS A 51 -17.52 4.53 2.32
CA CYS A 51 -18.51 4.58 1.27
C CYS A 51 -18.14 5.53 0.12
N GLY A 52 -17.13 6.39 0.32
CA GLY A 52 -16.61 7.30 -0.68
C GLY A 52 -15.90 6.60 -1.86
N LYS A 53 -15.83 7.28 -3.00
CA LYS A 53 -15.05 6.81 -4.16
C LYS A 53 -13.64 7.36 -4.14
N THR A 54 -12.69 6.49 -4.49
CA THR A 54 -11.26 6.79 -4.69
C THR A 54 -10.68 7.69 -3.57
N PRO A 55 -10.76 7.25 -2.30
CA PRO A 55 -10.19 8.02 -1.20
C PRO A 55 -8.67 8.19 -1.36
N THR A 56 -8.19 9.37 -1.00
CA THR A 56 -6.77 9.71 -0.90
C THR A 56 -6.52 10.26 0.49
N ALA A 57 -5.46 9.78 1.13
CA ALA A 57 -5.16 10.09 2.52
C ALA A 57 -3.73 10.61 2.67
N GLY A 58 -3.50 11.40 3.72
CA GLY A 58 -2.18 11.83 4.15
C GLY A 58 -2.23 12.46 5.53
N PHE A 59 -1.08 12.54 6.19
CA PHE A 59 -0.94 13.20 7.49
C PHE A 59 -0.49 14.64 7.31
N ASP A 60 -1.07 15.55 8.09
CA ASP A 60 -0.52 16.88 8.27
C ASP A 60 0.69 16.88 9.23
N ASN A 61 1.27 18.06 9.45
CA ASN A 61 2.44 18.23 10.33
C ASN A 61 2.13 17.98 11.82
N GLN A 62 0.85 17.90 12.20
CA GLN A 62 0.40 17.60 13.55
C GLN A 62 0.07 16.11 13.75
N GLY A 63 0.18 15.30 12.69
CA GLY A 63 -0.16 13.88 12.73
C GLY A 63 -1.65 13.59 12.65
N ILE A 64 -2.46 14.58 12.25
CA ILE A 64 -3.87 14.34 11.93
C ILE A 64 -3.94 13.71 10.55
N LEU A 65 -4.63 12.58 10.45
CA LEU A 65 -4.92 11.93 9.19
C LEU A 65 -6.07 12.65 8.51
N TRP A 66 -5.86 13.12 7.28
CA TRP A 66 -6.90 13.71 6.45
C TRP A 66 -7.20 12.79 5.27
N ILE A 67 -8.49 12.55 5.01
CA ILE A 67 -8.94 11.67 3.94
C ILE A 67 -9.93 12.43 3.05
N VAL A 68 -9.53 12.66 1.80
CA VAL A 68 -10.38 13.27 0.76
C VAL A 68 -10.99 12.18 -0.12
N TYR A 69 -12.26 12.30 -0.44
CA TYR A 69 -12.99 11.31 -1.25
C TYR A 69 -14.13 11.96 -2.03
N VAL A 70 -14.66 11.23 -3.01
CA VAL A 70 -15.81 11.67 -3.81
C VAL A 70 -17.09 11.03 -3.29
N ASP A 71 -18.09 11.87 -3.00
CA ASP A 71 -19.45 11.46 -2.60
C ASP A 71 -20.47 12.16 -3.51
N GLY A 72 -21.08 11.39 -4.41
CA GLY A 72 -21.95 11.94 -5.46
C GLY A 72 -21.21 12.93 -6.37
N GLU A 73 -21.65 14.20 -6.33
CA GLU A 73 -21.09 15.34 -7.08
C GLU A 73 -20.25 16.27 -6.18
N TYR A 74 -19.81 15.76 -5.03
CA TYR A 74 -19.06 16.53 -4.04
C TYR A 74 -17.74 15.87 -3.66
N ILE A 75 -16.71 16.69 -3.51
CA ILE A 75 -15.48 16.37 -2.79
C ILE A 75 -15.76 16.55 -1.30
N LYS A 76 -15.50 15.50 -0.54
CA LYS A 76 -15.64 15.45 0.90
C LYS A 76 -14.28 15.24 1.55
N LEU A 77 -14.13 15.77 2.75
CA LEU A 77 -12.94 15.64 3.57
C LEU A 77 -13.33 15.26 4.99
N VAL A 78 -12.67 14.26 5.55
CA VAL A 78 -12.72 13.95 6.98
C VAL A 78 -11.31 14.02 7.57
N SER A 79 -11.24 14.18 8.88
CA SER A 79 -10.03 14.03 9.67
C SER A 79 -10.16 12.88 10.67
N SER A 80 -9.04 12.31 11.08
CA SER A 80 -8.93 11.30 12.12
C SER A 80 -7.66 11.55 12.94
N SER A 81 -7.79 11.46 14.26
CA SER A 81 -6.70 11.56 15.23
C SER A 81 -6.32 10.21 15.84
N ASP A 82 -6.98 9.14 15.39
CA ASP A 82 -6.88 7.76 15.90
C ASP A 82 -6.64 6.79 14.73
N PHE A 83 -5.86 7.22 13.74
CA PHE A 83 -5.40 6.37 12.63
C PHE A 83 -6.52 5.66 11.85
N ALA A 84 -7.60 6.39 11.58
CA ALA A 84 -8.82 5.93 10.90
C ALA A 84 -9.70 4.94 11.69
N GLU A 85 -9.55 4.87 13.02
CA GLU A 85 -10.54 4.17 13.87
C GLU A 85 -11.87 4.94 13.93
N SER A 86 -11.82 6.27 13.93
CA SER A 86 -12.99 7.13 13.82
C SER A 86 -12.72 8.35 12.93
N TYR A 87 -13.81 8.99 12.47
CA TYR A 87 -13.75 10.14 11.57
C TYR A 87 -14.51 11.34 12.15
N SER A 88 -14.01 12.54 11.87
CA SER A 88 -14.79 13.77 12.04
C SER A 88 -16.04 13.77 11.14
N LEU A 89 -16.95 14.72 11.37
CA LEU A 89 -17.98 15.03 10.38
C LEU A 89 -17.33 15.44 9.05
N ALA A 90 -17.96 15.02 7.95
CA ALA A 90 -17.45 15.31 6.61
C ALA A 90 -17.66 16.78 6.22
N THR A 91 -16.57 17.45 5.88
CA THR A 91 -16.57 18.80 5.29
C THR A 91 -16.74 18.70 3.78
N THR A 92 -17.59 19.56 3.20
CA THR A 92 -17.78 19.63 1.75
C THR A 92 -16.86 20.70 1.17
N ILE A 93 -16.07 20.34 0.16
CA ILE A 93 -15.03 21.23 -0.40
C ILE A 93 -15.58 22.11 -1.53
N ASN A 94 -16.30 21.52 -2.49
CA ASN A 94 -17.00 22.29 -3.52
C ASN A 94 -18.42 22.64 -3.06
N SER A 95 -18.74 23.93 -3.02
CA SER A 95 -20.05 24.46 -2.60
C SER A 95 -21.19 24.07 -3.55
N LEU A 96 -20.87 23.98 -4.85
CA LEU A 96 -21.80 23.59 -5.92
C LEU A 96 -21.49 22.18 -6.43
N PRO A 97 -22.51 21.40 -6.82
CA PRO A 97 -22.30 20.05 -7.35
C PRO A 97 -21.48 20.07 -8.65
N GLU A 98 -20.47 19.22 -8.72
CA GLU A 98 -19.64 19.00 -9.89
C GLU A 98 -19.64 17.51 -10.28
N LYS A 99 -19.82 17.22 -11.57
CA LYS A 99 -19.52 15.87 -12.07
C LYS A 99 -18.01 15.64 -11.95
N ILE A 100 -17.59 14.62 -11.21
CA ILE A 100 -16.17 14.40 -10.89
C ILE A 100 -15.64 13.12 -11.57
N TYR A 101 -14.42 13.13 -12.11
CA TYR A 101 -13.70 11.87 -12.38
C TYR A 101 -13.18 11.30 -11.07
N ALA A 102 -13.46 10.01 -10.86
CA ALA A 102 -13.21 9.30 -9.61
C ALA A 102 -12.90 7.83 -9.96
N ASP A 103 -11.90 7.65 -10.82
CA ASP A 103 -11.51 6.35 -11.37
C ASP A 103 -9.98 6.21 -11.45
N GLY A 104 -9.46 5.16 -10.81
CA GLY A 104 -8.04 4.82 -10.83
C GLY A 104 -7.15 5.99 -10.39
N GLU A 105 -6.30 6.49 -11.29
CA GLU A 105 -5.39 7.60 -11.02
C GLU A 105 -6.08 8.99 -11.09
N ASN A 106 -7.29 9.09 -11.67
CA ASN A 106 -8.16 10.27 -11.59
C ASN A 106 -8.91 10.28 -10.25
N ARG A 107 -8.16 10.36 -9.16
CA ARG A 107 -8.66 10.51 -7.79
C ARG A 107 -8.36 11.92 -7.28
N PRO A 108 -9.16 12.48 -6.35
CA PRO A 108 -8.77 13.73 -5.69
C PRO A 108 -7.41 13.59 -5.02
N LYS A 109 -6.58 14.63 -5.05
CA LYS A 109 -5.29 14.67 -4.36
C LYS A 109 -5.38 15.57 -3.15
N ILE A 110 -4.63 15.25 -2.11
CA ILE A 110 -4.44 16.08 -0.93
C ILE A 110 -2.94 16.27 -0.67
N ALA A 111 -2.55 17.48 -0.31
CA ALA A 111 -1.19 17.81 0.11
C ALA A 111 -1.24 18.89 1.19
N PHE A 112 -0.14 19.03 1.94
CA PHE A 112 -0.10 19.89 3.12
C PHE A 112 1.01 20.93 3.00
N GLY A 113 0.73 22.14 3.50
CA GLY A 113 1.73 23.18 3.69
C GLY A 113 2.45 23.06 5.04
N GLN A 114 3.43 23.95 5.26
CA GLN A 114 4.22 23.94 6.50
C GLN A 114 3.46 24.48 7.71
N GLU A 115 2.47 25.34 7.47
CA GLU A 115 1.67 25.99 8.51
C GLU A 115 0.28 25.34 8.63
N ASN A 116 0.19 24.04 8.29
CA ASN A 116 -1.04 23.23 8.26
C ASN A 116 -2.08 23.71 7.24
N GLU A 117 -1.63 24.34 6.15
CA GLU A 117 -2.47 24.50 4.98
C GLU A 117 -2.85 23.14 4.40
N ILE A 118 -4.08 23.03 3.90
CA ILE A 118 -4.57 21.82 3.22
C ILE A 118 -4.90 22.20 1.80
N TYR A 119 -4.29 21.52 0.84
CA TYR A 119 -4.51 21.72 -0.58
C TYR A 119 -5.20 20.51 -1.17
N ILE A 120 -6.24 20.74 -1.95
CA ILE A 120 -7.04 19.67 -2.58
C ILE A 120 -7.17 19.96 -4.07
N SER A 121 -6.84 18.99 -4.91
CA SER A 121 -7.08 19.03 -6.36
C SER A 121 -7.97 17.87 -6.81
N TRP A 122 -8.74 18.09 -7.87
CA TRP A 122 -9.54 17.04 -8.52
C TRP A 122 -9.82 17.40 -9.96
N VAL A 123 -10.46 16.49 -10.69
CA VAL A 123 -10.90 16.75 -12.07
C VAL A 123 -12.42 16.83 -12.15
N LYS A 124 -12.92 18.00 -12.54
CA LYS A 124 -14.31 18.19 -12.94
C LYS A 124 -14.51 17.68 -14.36
N LYS A 125 -15.49 16.81 -14.58
CA LYS A 125 -15.97 16.40 -15.91
C LYS A 125 -16.65 17.58 -16.60
N THR A 126 -16.19 17.86 -17.81
CA THR A 126 -16.83 18.83 -18.70
C THR A 126 -17.51 18.13 -19.86
N GLU A 127 -18.21 18.89 -20.71
CA GLU A 127 -18.85 18.33 -21.89
C GLU A 127 -17.82 17.69 -22.83
N GLY A 128 -18.19 16.54 -23.40
CA GLY A 128 -17.33 15.82 -24.33
C GLY A 128 -16.67 14.58 -23.73
N ARG A 129 -16.19 13.71 -24.62
CA ARG A 129 -15.60 12.43 -24.21
C ARG A 129 -14.24 12.68 -23.57
N PHE A 130 -14.06 12.20 -22.34
CA PHE A 130 -12.82 12.33 -21.59
C PHE A 130 -12.40 13.78 -21.30
N SER A 131 -13.32 14.74 -21.46
CA SER A 131 -13.07 16.15 -21.22
C SER A 131 -13.15 16.45 -19.72
N GLY A 132 -12.27 17.30 -19.23
CA GLY A 132 -12.28 17.73 -17.84
C GLY A 132 -11.43 18.96 -17.58
N ASP A 133 -11.66 19.57 -16.43
CA ASP A 133 -10.92 20.71 -15.89
C ASP A 133 -10.24 20.32 -14.59
N ILE A 134 -9.00 20.78 -14.41
CA ILE A 134 -8.25 20.63 -13.16
C ILE A 134 -8.77 21.68 -12.18
N ARG A 135 -9.34 21.22 -11.08
CA ARG A 135 -9.91 22.04 -10.01
C ARG A 135 -8.98 22.04 -8.80
N PHE A 136 -8.99 23.15 -8.08
CA PHE A 136 -8.17 23.33 -6.88
C PHE A 136 -8.95 24.12 -5.81
N SER A 137 -8.81 23.71 -4.56
CA SER A 137 -9.28 24.45 -3.38
C SER A 137 -8.26 24.32 -2.26
N ARG A 138 -8.20 25.33 -1.38
CA ARG A 138 -7.27 25.38 -0.24
C ARG A 138 -7.99 25.73 1.06
N SER A 139 -7.44 25.22 2.16
CA SER A 139 -7.66 25.75 3.50
C SER A 139 -6.36 26.38 4.00
N ILE A 140 -6.48 27.56 4.60
CA ILE A 140 -5.37 28.29 5.27
C ILE A 140 -5.68 28.49 6.76
N ASP A 141 -6.65 27.74 7.30
CA ASP A 141 -7.20 27.87 8.64
C ASP A 141 -7.36 26.51 9.33
N ASN A 142 -6.44 25.57 9.05
CA ASN A 142 -6.38 24.21 9.60
C ASN A 142 -7.64 23.38 9.28
N GLY A 143 -8.12 23.46 8.04
CA GLY A 143 -9.26 22.68 7.55
C GLY A 143 -10.64 23.16 8.01
N LYS A 144 -10.74 24.33 8.68
CA LYS A 144 -12.03 24.88 9.14
C LYS A 144 -12.89 25.38 8.00
N SER A 145 -12.27 26.01 7.00
CA SER A 145 -12.94 26.46 5.79
C SER A 145 -12.06 26.26 4.56
N PHE A 146 -12.71 26.19 3.39
CA PHE A 146 -12.06 26.01 2.10
C PHE A 146 -12.45 27.12 1.14
N SER A 147 -11.52 27.53 0.29
CA SER A 147 -11.79 28.51 -0.76
C SER A 147 -12.77 27.96 -1.81
N GLU A 148 -13.51 28.86 -2.45
CA GLU A 148 -14.24 28.49 -3.67
C GLU A 148 -13.29 27.86 -4.70
N PRO A 149 -13.68 26.76 -5.37
CA PRO A 149 -12.76 26.07 -6.25
C PRO A 149 -12.42 26.85 -7.52
N ILE A 150 -11.13 26.95 -7.83
CA ILE A 150 -10.61 27.56 -9.06
C ILE A 150 -10.30 26.50 -10.11
N THR A 151 -10.32 26.88 -11.40
CA THR A 151 -9.83 26.04 -12.50
C THR A 151 -8.37 26.42 -12.79
N VAL A 152 -7.50 25.42 -12.89
CA VAL A 152 -6.04 25.61 -13.06
C VAL A 152 -5.63 25.61 -14.53
N ASN A 153 -6.29 24.81 -15.38
CA ASN A 153 -6.05 24.86 -16.82
C ASN A 153 -6.58 26.19 -17.42
N ASP A 154 -5.79 26.84 -18.28
CA ASP A 154 -5.98 28.23 -18.71
C ASP A 154 -6.36 28.41 -20.20
N ASP A 155 -6.60 27.33 -20.93
CA ASP A 155 -6.88 27.33 -22.37
C ASP A 155 -8.37 27.42 -22.74
N ASN A 156 -9.27 27.15 -21.78
CA ASN A 156 -10.74 27.12 -21.96
C ASN A 156 -11.24 26.13 -23.03
N LEU A 157 -10.49 25.07 -23.38
CA LEU A 157 -10.94 24.06 -24.33
C LEU A 157 -11.69 22.93 -23.63
N LEU A 158 -12.74 22.44 -24.29
CA LEU A 158 -13.42 21.19 -23.94
C LEU A 158 -12.60 19.99 -24.42
N THR A 159 -11.49 19.72 -23.73
CA THR A 159 -10.59 18.61 -24.00
C THR A 159 -10.14 17.92 -22.72
N SER A 160 -9.35 16.86 -22.85
CA SER A 160 -8.85 16.11 -21.70
C SER A 160 -7.75 16.90 -20.97
N HIS A 161 -8.09 17.45 -19.81
CA HIS A 161 -7.16 17.82 -18.74
C HIS A 161 -7.41 16.89 -17.56
N ARG A 162 -6.60 15.85 -17.40
CA ARG A 162 -6.87 14.75 -16.46
C ARG A 162 -5.59 14.14 -15.91
N PHE A 163 -5.75 13.25 -14.92
CA PHE A 163 -4.66 12.53 -14.27
C PHE A 163 -3.64 13.47 -13.66
N GLU A 164 -4.12 14.49 -12.97
CA GLU A 164 -3.30 15.46 -12.27
C GLU A 164 -2.63 14.83 -11.05
N THR A 165 -1.42 15.28 -10.78
CA THR A 165 -0.70 15.03 -9.54
C THR A 165 -0.29 16.36 -8.91
N MET A 166 -0.26 16.39 -7.59
CA MET A 166 -0.02 17.57 -6.78
C MET A 166 1.05 17.26 -5.75
N ALA A 167 2.02 18.15 -5.59
CA ALA A 167 3.04 18.06 -4.54
C ALA A 167 3.41 19.45 -4.03
N VAL A 168 3.74 19.55 -2.74
CA VAL A 168 4.18 20.81 -2.10
C VAL A 168 5.66 20.68 -1.79
N SER A 169 6.44 21.60 -2.37
CA SER A 169 7.89 21.64 -2.19
C SER A 169 8.27 22.14 -0.79
N PRO A 170 9.52 21.89 -0.33
CA PRO A 170 10.01 22.37 0.96
C PRO A 170 10.06 23.89 1.13
N ASP A 171 9.87 24.70 0.08
CA ASP A 171 9.73 26.16 0.21
C ASP A 171 8.26 26.63 0.12
N GLY A 172 7.31 25.68 0.08
CA GLY A 172 5.88 25.93 0.08
C GLY A 172 5.28 26.16 -1.31
N ARG A 173 6.03 26.02 -2.41
CA ARG A 173 5.44 26.08 -3.75
C ARG A 173 4.59 24.83 -4.02
N ILE A 174 3.41 25.03 -4.59
CA ILE A 174 2.50 23.96 -4.98
C ILE A 174 2.71 23.65 -6.46
N HIS A 175 3.11 22.42 -6.78
CA HIS A 175 3.30 21.96 -8.15
C HIS A 175 2.09 21.12 -8.56
N LEU A 176 1.44 21.51 -9.66
CA LEU A 176 0.42 20.71 -10.33
C LEU A 176 0.90 20.34 -11.73
N THR A 177 0.88 19.05 -12.06
CA THR A 177 1.11 18.58 -13.43
C THR A 177 0.06 17.58 -13.86
N TRP A 178 -0.30 17.57 -15.14
CA TRP A 178 -1.38 16.74 -15.68
C TRP A 178 -1.14 16.33 -17.13
N LEU A 179 -1.97 15.37 -17.59
CA LEU A 179 -2.05 14.96 -18.98
C LEU A 179 -3.04 15.86 -19.73
N ASP A 180 -2.56 16.46 -20.82
CA ASP A 180 -3.27 17.51 -21.55
C ASP A 180 -3.41 17.16 -23.04
N LYS A 181 -4.60 17.34 -23.62
CA LYS A 181 -4.87 17.09 -25.04
C LYS A 181 -5.11 18.37 -25.86
N ARG A 182 -4.79 19.57 -25.35
CA ARG A 182 -4.92 20.83 -26.10
C ARG A 182 -4.10 20.83 -27.40
N ASP A 183 -2.88 20.29 -27.35
CA ASP A 183 -2.03 20.16 -28.53
C ASP A 183 -2.55 19.14 -29.55
N LEU A 184 -3.17 18.05 -29.10
CA LEU A 184 -3.85 17.10 -29.99
C LEU A 184 -5.02 17.76 -30.72
N VAL A 185 -5.78 18.62 -30.04
CA VAL A 185 -6.87 19.40 -30.65
C VAL A 185 -6.32 20.34 -31.71
N ALA A 186 -5.25 21.09 -31.39
CA ALA A 186 -4.60 22.00 -32.33
C ALA A 186 -4.04 21.25 -33.56
N ALA A 187 -3.33 20.14 -33.36
CA ALA A 187 -2.77 19.33 -34.43
C ALA A 187 -3.86 18.78 -35.37
N LYS A 188 -4.96 18.25 -34.82
CA LYS A 188 -6.10 17.77 -35.60
C LYS A 188 -6.72 18.87 -36.45
N LYS A 189 -6.89 20.08 -35.90
CA LYS A 189 -7.40 21.24 -36.63
C LYS A 189 -6.51 21.63 -37.81
N SER A 190 -5.20 21.46 -37.66
CA SER A 190 -4.20 21.72 -38.70
C SER A 190 -3.92 20.51 -39.63
N GLY A 191 -4.63 19.38 -39.47
CA GLY A 191 -4.39 18.17 -40.27
C GLY A 191 -3.10 17.41 -39.93
N ASN A 192 -2.45 17.76 -38.81
CA ASN A 192 -1.21 17.14 -38.36
C ASN A 192 -1.49 15.94 -37.46
N LYS A 193 -0.57 14.97 -37.47
CA LYS A 193 -0.58 13.86 -36.51
C LYS A 193 -0.01 14.32 -35.17
N TYR A 194 -0.57 13.82 -34.09
CA TYR A 194 -0.08 14.04 -32.73
C TYR A 194 -0.25 12.76 -31.93
N THR A 195 0.82 12.33 -31.25
CA THR A 195 0.88 11.07 -30.54
C THR A 195 0.65 11.31 -29.05
N GLY A 196 -0.27 10.57 -28.44
CA GLY A 196 -0.50 10.61 -26.99
C GLY A 196 -1.07 11.95 -26.49
N ALA A 197 -0.65 12.34 -25.29
CA ALA A 197 -0.96 13.61 -24.64
C ALA A 197 0.30 14.45 -24.44
N ALA A 198 0.15 15.70 -24.03
CA ALA A 198 1.24 16.50 -23.47
C ALA A 198 1.30 16.34 -21.95
N ILE A 199 2.44 16.66 -21.36
CA ILE A 199 2.58 16.99 -19.93
C ILE A 199 2.52 18.52 -19.80
N TYR A 200 1.61 19.01 -18.97
CA TYR A 200 1.54 20.43 -18.60
C TYR A 200 1.77 20.61 -17.12
N HIS A 201 2.23 21.80 -16.74
CA HIS A 201 2.58 22.14 -15.37
C HIS A 201 2.22 23.58 -15.04
N ALA A 202 1.79 23.79 -13.79
CA ALA A 202 1.57 25.11 -13.20
C ALA A 202 2.05 25.10 -11.74
N VAL A 203 2.54 26.24 -11.28
CA VAL A 203 3.06 26.43 -9.92
C VAL A 203 2.29 27.53 -9.22
N SER A 204 1.97 27.32 -7.94
CA SER A 204 1.55 28.40 -7.05
C SER A 204 2.66 28.73 -6.06
N SER A 205 2.97 30.01 -5.92
CA SER A 205 3.90 30.56 -4.91
C SER A 205 3.19 31.43 -3.85
N ASP A 206 1.86 31.42 -3.84
CA ASP A 206 1.01 32.26 -2.99
C ASP A 206 0.02 31.41 -2.15
N LYS A 207 0.49 30.24 -1.73
CA LYS A 207 -0.25 29.22 -0.97
C LYS A 207 -1.51 28.75 -1.70
N GLY A 208 -1.52 28.72 -3.03
CA GLY A 208 -2.67 28.29 -3.83
C GLY A 208 -3.74 29.35 -4.06
N LEU A 209 -3.44 30.64 -3.90
CA LEU A 209 -4.40 31.70 -4.24
C LEU A 209 -4.55 31.80 -5.76
N SER A 210 -3.44 31.66 -6.47
CA SER A 210 -3.37 31.63 -7.92
C SER A 210 -2.27 30.68 -8.39
N PHE A 211 -2.31 30.33 -9.69
CA PHE A 211 -1.30 29.52 -10.34
C PHE A 211 -0.67 30.30 -11.49
N SER A 212 0.61 29.99 -11.77
CA SER A 212 1.32 30.49 -12.94
C SER A 212 0.59 30.12 -14.23
N LYS A 213 0.91 30.84 -15.31
CA LYS A 213 0.51 30.42 -16.65
C LYS A 213 0.93 28.97 -16.89
N ASN A 214 0.06 28.19 -17.53
CA ASN A 214 0.35 26.80 -17.82
C ASN A 214 1.58 26.70 -18.75
N SER A 215 2.52 25.85 -18.38
CA SER A 215 3.72 25.56 -19.17
C SER A 215 3.62 24.15 -19.76
N LYS A 216 3.95 24.02 -21.05
CA LYS A 216 4.05 22.71 -21.70
C LYS A 216 5.44 22.15 -21.41
N ILE A 217 5.48 20.97 -20.79
CA ILE A 217 6.70 20.31 -20.35
C ILE A 217 7.20 19.30 -21.39
N ALA A 218 6.28 18.50 -21.94
CA ALA A 218 6.63 17.45 -22.89
C ALA A 218 5.47 17.16 -23.84
N ASP A 219 5.80 16.80 -25.07
CA ASP A 219 4.89 16.11 -26.00
C ASP A 219 4.91 14.59 -25.73
N SER A 220 3.99 13.85 -26.36
CA SER A 220 4.07 12.38 -26.49
C SER A 220 4.09 11.58 -25.18
N SER A 221 3.29 11.96 -24.19
CA SER A 221 3.07 11.14 -22.98
C SER A 221 2.01 10.05 -23.18
N CYS A 222 2.06 9.01 -22.35
CA CYS A 222 0.94 8.09 -22.17
C CYS A 222 -0.32 8.84 -21.70
N GLU A 223 -1.50 8.48 -22.21
CA GLU A 223 -2.72 9.28 -22.04
C GLU A 223 -3.54 8.97 -20.76
N CYS A 224 -3.12 7.99 -19.97
CA CYS A 224 -3.84 7.53 -18.78
C CYS A 224 -2.94 7.02 -17.65
N CYS A 225 -1.62 7.16 -17.82
CA CYS A 225 -0.65 6.69 -16.86
C CYS A 225 -0.41 7.79 -15.81
N ARG A 226 -0.28 7.40 -14.53
CA ARG A 226 0.11 8.32 -13.44
C ARG A 226 1.40 9.08 -13.79
N ILE A 227 1.47 10.32 -13.34
CA ILE A 227 2.69 11.12 -13.22
C ILE A 227 3.09 11.08 -11.74
N SER A 228 4.34 10.75 -11.43
CA SER A 228 4.89 10.81 -10.08
C SER A 228 5.73 12.08 -9.95
N ILE A 229 5.67 12.75 -8.80
CA ILE A 229 6.51 13.91 -8.46
C ILE A 229 7.16 13.62 -7.12
N ASP A 230 8.45 13.92 -7.02
CA ASP A 230 9.15 14.02 -5.74
C ASP A 230 10.18 15.15 -5.78
N PHE A 231 10.73 15.54 -4.63
CA PHE A 231 11.65 16.66 -4.50
C PHE A 231 13.08 16.21 -4.21
N ASN A 232 14.03 16.79 -4.93
CA ASN A 232 15.44 16.58 -4.64
C ASN A 232 15.89 17.38 -3.39
N GLN A 233 17.12 17.19 -2.93
CA GLN A 233 17.67 17.87 -1.75
C GLN A 233 17.72 19.39 -1.85
N GLN A 234 17.70 19.95 -3.07
CA GLN A 234 17.62 21.39 -3.29
C GLN A 234 16.17 21.91 -3.35
N GLY A 235 15.18 21.02 -3.19
CA GLY A 235 13.76 21.33 -3.23
C GLY A 235 13.18 21.40 -4.65
N ASN A 236 13.92 20.99 -5.67
CA ASN A 236 13.41 20.98 -7.05
C ASN A 236 12.47 19.80 -7.28
N ALA A 237 11.35 20.05 -7.93
CA ALA A 237 10.34 19.06 -8.29
C ALA A 237 10.79 18.24 -9.50
N ILE A 238 11.00 16.94 -9.30
CA ILE A 238 11.30 15.98 -10.35
C ILE A 238 10.04 15.21 -10.70
N ALA A 239 9.61 15.28 -11.95
CA ALA A 239 8.45 14.53 -12.44
C ALA A 239 8.89 13.29 -13.23
N LEU A 240 8.23 12.16 -13.01
CA LEU A 240 8.40 10.90 -13.73
C LEU A 240 7.07 10.48 -14.40
N TRP A 241 7.12 10.11 -15.68
CA TRP A 241 5.94 9.61 -16.40
C TRP A 241 6.31 8.55 -17.43
N ARG A 242 5.29 7.86 -17.96
CA ARG A 242 5.45 6.97 -19.12
C ARG A 242 5.36 7.79 -20.41
N HIS A 243 6.47 7.83 -21.15
CA HIS A 243 6.62 8.58 -22.39
C HIS A 243 6.50 7.65 -23.61
N ILE A 244 6.09 8.19 -24.75
CA ILE A 244 5.97 7.50 -26.04
C ILE A 244 7.12 7.94 -26.93
N TYR A 245 8.15 7.11 -27.02
CA TYR A 245 9.29 7.31 -27.92
C TYR A 245 8.98 6.81 -29.33
N ALA A 246 9.87 7.14 -30.27
CA ALA A 246 9.79 6.71 -31.66
C ALA A 246 9.58 5.19 -31.77
N GLY A 247 8.70 4.78 -32.71
CA GLY A 247 8.33 3.38 -32.88
C GLY A 247 7.35 2.84 -31.83
N MET A 248 6.58 3.73 -31.18
CA MET A 248 5.58 3.40 -30.15
C MET A 248 6.17 2.67 -28.94
N ILE A 249 7.43 2.98 -28.62
CA ILE A 249 8.11 2.49 -27.43
C ILE A 249 7.58 3.25 -26.21
N ARG A 250 7.12 2.53 -25.20
CA ARG A 250 6.54 3.10 -23.98
C ARG A 250 7.41 2.87 -22.76
N ASP A 251 8.47 3.67 -22.68
CA ASP A 251 9.39 3.70 -21.55
C ASP A 251 9.11 4.94 -20.68
N HIS A 252 9.98 5.23 -19.71
CA HIS A 252 9.75 6.30 -18.74
C HIS A 252 10.77 7.42 -18.88
N ALA A 253 10.31 8.62 -18.58
CA ALA A 253 11.09 9.84 -18.66
C ALA A 253 10.97 10.63 -17.36
N ILE A 254 12.05 11.34 -17.01
CA ILE A 254 12.08 12.32 -15.94
C ILE A 254 12.38 13.72 -16.46
N ILE A 255 11.96 14.72 -15.68
CA ILE A 255 12.36 16.12 -15.87
C ILE A 255 12.37 16.86 -14.53
N ASN A 256 13.26 17.84 -14.40
CA ASN A 256 13.18 18.85 -13.34
C ASN A 256 12.20 19.95 -13.79
N LEU A 257 11.06 20.08 -13.10
CA LEU A 257 10.01 21.05 -13.41
C LEU A 257 10.38 22.50 -13.08
N ASP A 258 11.37 22.71 -12.20
CA ASP A 258 11.87 24.05 -11.84
C ASP A 258 12.95 24.56 -12.81
N SER A 259 13.43 23.71 -13.72
CA SER A 259 14.43 24.08 -14.72
C SER A 259 13.84 24.98 -15.81
N THR A 260 14.59 25.99 -16.23
CA THR A 260 14.25 26.79 -17.41
C THR A 260 14.47 26.03 -18.72
N GLU A 261 15.29 24.97 -18.69
CA GLU A 261 15.53 24.09 -19.83
C GLU A 261 14.61 22.87 -19.76
N THR A 262 13.92 22.57 -20.86
CA THR A 262 13.00 21.42 -20.98
C THR A 262 13.73 20.16 -21.50
N VAL A 263 14.75 19.70 -20.75
CA VAL A 263 15.51 18.50 -21.12
C VAL A 263 14.87 17.25 -20.51
N ILE A 264 14.21 16.47 -21.35
CA ILE A 264 13.57 15.21 -20.98
C ILE A 264 14.62 14.09 -20.96
N ASN A 265 14.79 13.41 -19.82
CA ASN A 265 15.74 12.31 -19.67
C ASN A 265 15.01 10.97 -19.64
N ARG A 266 15.37 10.04 -20.54
CA ARG A 266 14.85 8.67 -20.52
C ARG A 266 15.52 7.88 -19.39
N VAL A 267 14.73 7.20 -18.56
CA VAL A 267 15.23 6.48 -17.37
C VAL A 267 15.01 4.98 -17.40
N THR A 268 14.16 4.47 -18.31
CA THR A 268 14.02 3.03 -18.56
C THR A 268 14.28 2.69 -20.03
N PHE A 269 14.73 1.47 -20.28
CA PHE A 269 15.19 1.00 -21.59
C PHE A 269 14.62 -0.37 -21.96
N ASP A 270 13.38 -0.63 -21.53
CA ASP A 270 12.69 -1.90 -21.81
C ASP A 270 12.36 -2.03 -23.30
N ASN A 271 12.19 -0.91 -24.00
CA ASN A 271 11.80 -0.88 -25.41
C ASN A 271 10.47 -1.60 -25.68
N TRP A 272 9.54 -1.53 -24.71
CA TRP A 272 8.24 -2.17 -24.86
C TRP A 272 7.39 -1.42 -25.89
N LYS A 273 7.17 -2.06 -27.05
CA LYS A 273 6.34 -1.52 -28.13
C LYS A 273 4.89 -1.91 -27.93
N VAL A 274 4.03 -0.92 -27.74
CA VAL A 274 2.60 -1.17 -27.57
C VAL A 274 1.73 0.00 -28.06
N GLU A 275 0.89 -0.29 -29.04
CA GLU A 275 -0.18 0.60 -29.52
C GLU A 275 -1.46 0.41 -28.70
N GLY A 276 -1.32 0.59 -27.39
CA GLY A 276 -2.41 0.44 -26.43
C GLY A 276 -2.19 1.29 -25.20
N CYS A 277 -3.17 1.29 -24.31
CA CYS A 277 -3.09 1.94 -23.01
C CYS A 277 -2.66 0.89 -21.98
N PRO A 278 -1.45 0.96 -21.40
CA PRO A 278 -1.06 0.03 -20.36
C PRO A 278 -1.98 0.17 -19.14
N HIS A 279 -2.38 1.40 -18.79
CA HIS A 279 -2.99 1.70 -17.49
C HIS A 279 -2.07 1.36 -16.30
N HIS A 280 -0.75 1.30 -16.49
CA HIS A 280 0.24 1.19 -15.41
C HIS A 280 1.20 2.38 -15.47
N GLY A 281 0.97 3.38 -14.60
CA GLY A 281 1.89 4.49 -14.40
C GLY A 281 3.09 4.08 -13.53
N PRO A 282 4.23 4.76 -13.66
CA PRO A 282 5.37 4.57 -12.79
C PRO A 282 5.17 5.22 -11.43
N ASP A 283 6.03 4.90 -10.48
CA ASP A 283 6.24 5.68 -9.27
C ASP A 283 7.72 5.98 -9.03
N MET A 284 7.98 6.99 -8.21
CA MET A 284 9.32 7.42 -7.85
C MET A 284 9.37 7.83 -6.39
N ALA A 285 10.53 7.59 -5.77
CA ALA A 285 10.93 8.22 -4.53
C ALA A 285 12.41 8.62 -4.63
N ILE A 286 12.78 9.74 -4.04
CA ILE A 286 14.15 10.26 -4.04
C ILE A 286 14.80 9.92 -2.69
N GLY A 287 15.92 9.20 -2.76
CA GLY A 287 16.69 8.76 -1.61
C GLY A 287 17.76 9.77 -1.19
N THR A 288 18.65 9.32 -0.30
CA THR A 288 19.84 10.09 0.08
C THR A 288 20.74 10.30 -1.14
N ASN A 289 21.28 11.51 -1.32
CA ASN A 289 22.13 11.92 -2.44
C ASN A 289 21.42 12.06 -3.80
N ASP A 290 20.12 12.39 -3.81
CA ASP A 290 19.35 12.65 -5.04
C ASP A 290 19.25 11.43 -5.99
N GLU A 291 19.45 10.22 -5.47
CA GLU A 291 19.21 8.97 -6.20
C GLU A 291 17.72 8.70 -6.37
N LEU A 292 17.31 8.33 -7.58
CA LEU A 292 15.92 8.04 -7.90
C LEU A 292 15.65 6.55 -7.76
N HIS A 293 14.72 6.21 -6.87
CA HIS A 293 14.15 4.88 -6.73
C HIS A 293 12.91 4.82 -7.61
N LEU A 294 13.01 4.09 -8.71
CA LEU A 294 11.98 3.98 -9.74
C LEU A 294 11.21 2.68 -9.58
N ALA A 295 9.90 2.74 -9.76
CA ALA A 295 9.02 1.58 -9.78
C ALA A 295 8.15 1.62 -11.04
N TRP A 296 8.19 0.57 -11.87
CA TRP A 296 7.43 0.58 -13.11
C TRP A 296 6.96 -0.80 -13.56
N PHE A 297 6.04 -0.78 -14.52
CA PHE A 297 5.55 -1.97 -15.21
C PHE A 297 6.06 -2.02 -16.65
N THR A 298 6.34 -3.21 -17.15
CA THR A 298 6.49 -3.48 -18.59
C THR A 298 5.72 -4.74 -18.98
N GLY A 299 5.15 -4.73 -20.18
CA GLY A 299 4.37 -5.84 -20.75
C GLY A 299 5.13 -6.62 -21.82
N LEU A 300 6.47 -6.69 -21.73
CA LEU A 300 7.26 -7.54 -22.62
C LEU A 300 6.91 -9.02 -22.42
N PRO A 301 6.76 -9.83 -23.48
CA PRO A 301 6.42 -11.25 -23.34
C PRO A 301 7.39 -12.04 -22.44
N ASP A 302 8.70 -11.82 -22.58
CA ASP A 302 9.72 -12.61 -21.88
C ASP A 302 10.21 -11.96 -20.56
N ARG A 303 9.84 -10.70 -20.32
CA ARG A 303 10.27 -9.92 -19.14
C ARG A 303 9.15 -8.99 -18.67
N GLY A 304 7.93 -9.51 -18.63
CA GLY A 304 6.75 -8.77 -18.18
C GLY A 304 6.67 -8.70 -16.65
N GLY A 305 5.98 -7.69 -16.13
CA GLY A 305 5.72 -7.54 -14.71
C GLY A 305 6.20 -6.21 -14.13
N LEU A 306 6.54 -6.22 -12.84
CA LEU A 306 6.96 -5.06 -12.07
C LEU A 306 8.47 -5.07 -11.82
N PHE A 307 9.05 -3.88 -11.96
CA PHE A 307 10.47 -3.66 -11.84
C PHE A 307 10.75 -2.52 -10.88
N TYR A 308 11.85 -2.68 -10.16
CA TYR A 308 12.52 -1.63 -9.41
C TYR A 308 13.79 -1.22 -10.15
N GLY A 309 14.19 0.03 -10.01
CA GLY A 309 15.49 0.51 -10.46
C GLY A 309 16.02 1.69 -9.67
N ARG A 310 17.35 1.81 -9.60
CA ARG A 310 18.06 2.95 -9.00
C ARG A 310 18.72 3.76 -10.10
N TYR A 311 18.30 5.01 -10.26
CA TYR A 311 18.80 5.91 -11.29
C TYR A 311 19.59 7.06 -10.65
N ASN A 312 20.82 7.25 -11.11
CA ASN A 312 21.69 8.32 -10.66
C ASN A 312 21.59 9.52 -11.62
N GLN A 313 21.12 10.66 -11.10
CA GLN A 313 20.90 11.84 -11.92
C GLN A 313 22.19 12.52 -12.39
N HIS A 314 23.26 12.44 -11.60
CA HIS A 314 24.54 13.09 -11.90
C HIS A 314 25.24 12.47 -13.11
N ASN A 315 25.21 11.14 -13.23
CA ASN A 315 25.80 10.43 -14.36
C ASN A 315 24.76 9.96 -15.41
N GLN A 316 23.48 10.30 -15.17
CA GLN A 316 22.34 9.97 -16.02
C GLN A 316 22.18 8.47 -16.33
N LYS A 317 22.49 7.60 -15.36
CA LYS A 317 22.54 6.15 -15.56
C LYS A 317 21.58 5.40 -14.65
N LEU A 318 20.93 4.38 -15.20
CA LEU A 318 20.26 3.34 -14.43
C LEU A 318 21.32 2.37 -13.89
N GLU A 319 21.63 2.48 -12.60
CA GLU A 319 22.72 1.74 -11.96
C GLU A 319 22.28 0.35 -11.49
N LYS A 320 21.00 0.19 -11.16
CA LYS A 320 20.39 -1.05 -10.72
C LYS A 320 19.04 -1.25 -11.39
N GLN A 321 18.72 -2.49 -11.75
CA GLN A 321 17.38 -2.91 -12.13
C GLN A 321 17.12 -4.31 -11.56
N VAL A 322 15.96 -4.48 -10.91
CA VAL A 322 15.54 -5.74 -10.27
C VAL A 322 14.10 -6.03 -10.66
N THR A 323 13.80 -7.28 -11.02
CA THR A 323 12.42 -7.75 -11.16
C THR A 323 11.81 -7.97 -9.77
N ILE A 324 10.71 -7.27 -9.47
CA ILE A 324 10.01 -7.38 -8.19
C ILE A 324 8.99 -8.51 -8.23
N ASP A 325 8.20 -8.57 -9.30
CA ASP A 325 7.16 -9.57 -9.54
C ASP A 325 6.98 -9.77 -11.06
N SER A 326 7.11 -11.01 -11.54
CA SER A 326 6.97 -11.35 -12.96
C SER A 326 5.55 -11.78 -13.37
N SER A 327 4.58 -11.71 -12.44
CA SER A 327 3.20 -12.10 -12.70
C SER A 327 2.53 -11.12 -13.67
N ALA A 328 1.84 -11.63 -14.67
CA ALA A 328 1.10 -10.80 -15.63
C ALA A 328 -0.03 -9.96 -14.99
N THR A 329 -0.48 -10.35 -13.79
CA THR A 329 -1.51 -9.66 -13.01
C THR A 329 -0.92 -8.68 -11.98
N ALA A 330 0.41 -8.61 -11.83
CA ALA A 330 1.07 -7.65 -10.96
C ALA A 330 0.90 -6.24 -11.52
N SER A 331 0.43 -5.31 -10.68
CA SER A 331 -0.02 -3.99 -11.11
C SER A 331 0.16 -2.93 -10.03
N ARG A 332 0.12 -1.66 -10.47
CA ARG A 332 0.11 -0.47 -9.61
C ARG A 332 1.27 -0.45 -8.60
N PRO A 333 2.52 -0.45 -9.08
CA PRO A 333 3.65 -0.30 -8.19
C PRO A 333 3.59 1.07 -7.50
N GLN A 334 3.92 1.10 -6.22
CA GLN A 334 4.13 2.30 -5.41
C GLN A 334 5.48 2.16 -4.73
N ILE A 335 6.22 3.25 -4.57
CA ILE A 335 7.51 3.24 -3.90
C ILE A 335 7.64 4.42 -2.94
N LEU A 336 8.21 4.16 -1.77
CA LEU A 336 8.48 5.17 -0.77
C LEU A 336 9.88 4.94 -0.20
N VAL A 337 10.62 6.02 -0.01
CA VAL A 337 11.86 6.03 0.78
C VAL A 337 11.54 6.67 2.13
N ASN A 338 11.87 5.97 3.21
CA ASN A 338 11.74 6.46 4.57
C ASN A 338 13.06 6.18 5.30
N ASN A 339 13.86 7.21 5.53
CA ASN A 339 15.26 7.10 5.95
C ASN A 339 16.09 6.26 4.95
N GLN A 340 16.69 5.14 5.40
CA GLN A 340 17.44 4.21 4.54
C GLN A 340 16.59 3.05 4.02
N GLN A 341 15.31 2.99 4.40
CA GLN A 341 14.41 1.92 4.03
C GLN A 341 13.61 2.29 2.78
N ILE A 342 13.56 1.37 1.82
CA ILE A 342 12.74 1.48 0.61
C ILE A 342 11.62 0.46 0.72
N LEU A 343 10.39 0.94 0.61
CA LEU A 343 9.21 0.09 0.53
C LEU A 343 8.70 0.07 -0.91
N PHE A 344 8.48 -1.14 -1.45
CA PHE A 344 7.83 -1.34 -2.74
C PHE A 344 6.52 -2.08 -2.52
N VAL A 345 5.40 -1.48 -2.94
CA VAL A 345 4.03 -2.03 -2.76
C VAL A 345 3.35 -2.21 -4.10
N TRP A 346 2.60 -3.30 -4.25
CA TRP A 346 1.84 -3.57 -5.47
C TRP A 346 0.61 -4.43 -5.21
N LYS A 347 -0.27 -4.52 -6.21
CA LYS A 347 -1.37 -5.48 -6.23
C LYS A 347 -1.07 -6.62 -7.20
N VAL A 348 -1.46 -7.83 -6.84
CA VAL A 348 -1.47 -8.99 -7.75
C VAL A 348 -2.82 -9.69 -7.66
N PHE A 349 -3.34 -10.15 -8.79
CA PHE A 349 -4.54 -10.99 -8.82
C PHE A 349 -4.13 -12.45 -9.02
N GLU A 350 -4.45 -13.30 -8.05
CA GLU A 350 -4.08 -14.71 -8.02
C GLU A 350 -5.15 -15.49 -7.24
N GLN A 351 -5.52 -16.69 -7.71
CA GLN A 351 -6.47 -17.58 -7.02
C GLN A 351 -7.81 -16.89 -6.69
N GLU A 352 -8.40 -16.20 -7.67
CA GLU A 352 -9.67 -15.46 -7.50
C GLU A 352 -9.64 -14.36 -6.41
N GLN A 353 -8.45 -13.88 -6.06
CA GLN A 353 -8.25 -12.87 -5.04
C GLN A 353 -7.30 -11.77 -5.52
N THR A 354 -7.57 -10.53 -5.13
CA THR A 354 -6.58 -9.45 -5.18
C THR A 354 -5.79 -9.45 -3.88
N LYS A 355 -4.47 -9.60 -3.98
CA LYS A 355 -3.52 -9.51 -2.87
C LYS A 355 -2.81 -8.16 -2.93
N LEU A 356 -2.74 -7.46 -1.80
CA LEU A 356 -1.85 -6.32 -1.61
C LEU A 356 -0.55 -6.82 -1.02
N GLN A 357 0.56 -6.59 -1.72
CA GLN A 357 1.87 -7.14 -1.38
C GLN A 357 2.93 -6.06 -1.26
N PHE A 358 3.98 -6.36 -0.51
CA PHE A 358 5.15 -5.50 -0.42
C PHE A 358 6.46 -6.27 -0.27
N LYS A 359 7.54 -5.57 -0.59
CA LYS A 359 8.93 -5.91 -0.26
C LYS A 359 9.63 -4.69 0.32
N ILE A 360 10.65 -4.95 1.11
CA ILE A 360 11.49 -3.93 1.72
C ILE A 360 12.94 -4.14 1.32
N SER A 361 13.65 -3.04 1.05
CA SER A 361 15.10 -3.00 1.00
C SER A 361 15.62 -2.09 2.11
N ASN A 362 16.66 -2.55 2.82
CA ASN A 362 17.38 -1.78 3.85
C ASN A 362 18.80 -1.40 3.41
N ASP A 363 19.14 -1.66 2.15
CA ASP A 363 20.46 -1.48 1.57
C ASP A 363 20.38 -0.76 0.23
N ASN A 364 19.55 0.29 0.20
CA ASN A 364 19.42 1.19 -0.94
C ASN A 364 18.98 0.50 -2.25
N GLY A 365 18.20 -0.58 -2.15
CA GLY A 365 17.61 -1.29 -3.29
C GLY A 365 18.47 -2.40 -3.85
N ASP A 366 19.57 -2.74 -3.17
CA ASP A 366 20.49 -3.77 -3.63
C ASP A 366 19.98 -5.18 -3.39
N ASN A 367 19.38 -5.42 -2.22
CA ASN A 367 18.67 -6.64 -1.86
C ASN A 367 17.26 -6.31 -1.36
N TRP A 368 16.35 -7.27 -1.54
CA TRP A 368 14.94 -7.14 -1.19
C TRP A 368 14.50 -8.31 -0.32
N SER A 369 13.60 -8.04 0.62
CA SER A 369 12.95 -9.08 1.43
C SER A 369 12.16 -10.06 0.56
N GLU A 370 11.78 -11.18 1.16
CA GLU A 370 10.71 -12.03 0.64
C GLU A 370 9.42 -11.21 0.45
N THR A 371 8.58 -11.62 -0.51
CA THR A 371 7.27 -11.02 -0.73
C THR A 371 6.38 -11.24 0.49
N ILE A 372 5.77 -10.17 1.00
CA ILE A 372 4.83 -10.23 2.12
C ILE A 372 3.46 -9.81 1.61
N THR A 373 2.44 -10.63 1.87
CA THR A 373 1.04 -10.26 1.62
C THR A 373 0.49 -9.54 2.85
N LEU A 374 0.04 -8.30 2.69
CA LEU A 374 -0.54 -7.48 3.76
C LEU A 374 -1.98 -7.86 4.04
N ILE A 375 -2.76 -7.95 2.96
CA ILE A 375 -4.20 -8.16 3.00
C ILE A 375 -4.68 -8.67 1.65
N THR A 376 -5.77 -9.42 1.66
CA THR A 376 -6.42 -9.97 0.47
C THR A 376 -7.89 -9.59 0.43
N THR A 377 -8.46 -9.56 -0.77
CA THR A 377 -9.90 -9.43 -0.98
C THR A 377 -10.33 -10.24 -2.20
N THR A 378 -11.51 -10.85 -2.13
CA THR A 378 -12.19 -11.52 -3.25
C THR A 378 -13.08 -10.56 -4.05
N ALA A 379 -13.27 -9.34 -3.56
CA ALA A 379 -14.11 -8.32 -4.17
C ALA A 379 -13.27 -7.26 -4.91
N GLY A 380 -13.94 -6.27 -5.51
CA GLY A 380 -13.25 -5.14 -6.13
C GLY A 380 -12.37 -4.37 -5.13
N SER A 381 -11.33 -3.71 -5.66
CA SER A 381 -10.44 -2.88 -4.86
C SER A 381 -9.91 -1.70 -5.64
N ASP A 382 -9.65 -0.61 -4.94
CA ASP A 382 -8.95 0.54 -5.49
C ASP A 382 -7.42 0.30 -5.52
N HIS A 383 -6.63 1.31 -5.89
CA HIS A 383 -5.17 1.27 -5.86
C HIS A 383 -4.63 1.61 -4.46
N PRO A 384 -3.52 0.98 -4.03
CA PRO A 384 -2.86 1.36 -2.79
C PRO A 384 -2.17 2.71 -2.96
N LEU A 385 -2.10 3.47 -1.87
CA LEU A 385 -1.30 4.70 -1.77
C LEU A 385 -0.34 4.56 -0.59
N LEU A 386 0.88 5.08 -0.75
CA LEU A 386 1.93 5.08 0.26
C LEU A 386 2.17 6.49 0.79
N PHE A 387 2.35 6.59 2.10
CA PHE A 387 2.75 7.81 2.76
C PHE A 387 3.37 7.47 4.12
N SER A 388 4.15 8.40 4.67
CA SER A 388 4.82 8.24 5.96
C SER A 388 4.47 9.37 6.92
N HIS A 389 4.53 9.08 8.21
CA HIS A 389 4.46 10.06 9.27
C HIS A 389 5.32 9.60 10.46
N GLU A 390 6.13 10.49 11.05
CA GLU A 390 7.04 10.19 12.16
C GLU A 390 7.86 8.89 11.97
N ASN A 391 8.49 8.72 10.80
CA ASN A 391 9.25 7.53 10.42
C ASN A 391 8.46 6.21 10.36
N LYS A 392 7.13 6.23 10.47
CA LYS A 392 6.27 5.07 10.23
C LYS A 392 5.73 5.11 8.81
N ILE A 393 5.56 3.94 8.20
CA ILE A 393 5.03 3.82 6.85
C ILE A 393 3.60 3.29 6.91
N PHE A 394 2.71 3.97 6.19
CA PHE A 394 1.30 3.63 6.08
C PHE A 394 0.93 3.33 4.64
N ILE A 395 -0.02 2.41 4.50
CA ILE A 395 -0.66 2.08 3.24
C ILE A 395 -2.16 2.31 3.42
N SER A 396 -2.73 3.18 2.59
CA SER A 396 -4.19 3.25 2.47
C SER A 396 -4.67 2.35 1.34
N TRP A 397 -5.70 1.54 1.59
CA TRP A 397 -6.30 0.71 0.56
C TRP A 397 -7.81 0.54 0.73
N TRP A 398 -8.56 0.93 -0.30
CA TRP A 398 -10.00 0.78 -0.32
C TRP A 398 -10.42 -0.54 -0.98
N THR A 399 -11.37 -1.24 -0.36
CA THR A 399 -11.96 -2.48 -0.90
C THR A 399 -13.49 -2.41 -0.86
N GLU A 400 -14.15 -3.08 -1.79
CA GLU A 400 -15.63 -3.15 -1.79
C GLU A 400 -16.16 -3.83 -0.52
N THR A 401 -15.38 -4.67 0.16
CA THR A 401 -15.87 -5.40 1.34
C THR A 401 -15.71 -4.62 2.63
N LYS A 402 -14.66 -3.80 2.75
CA LYS A 402 -14.28 -3.13 4.00
C LYS A 402 -14.28 -1.61 3.94
N GLY A 403 -14.43 -1.02 2.76
CA GLY A 403 -14.25 0.42 2.61
C GLY A 403 -12.78 0.82 2.72
N PHE A 404 -12.52 2.01 3.29
CA PHE A 404 -11.18 2.57 3.46
C PHE A 404 -10.45 1.82 4.58
N GLN A 405 -9.17 1.54 4.38
CA GLN A 405 -8.34 0.90 5.39
C GLN A 405 -7.00 1.61 5.43
N LEU A 406 -6.56 1.96 6.63
CA LEU A 406 -5.19 2.39 6.90
C LEU A 406 -4.43 1.23 7.51
N ILE A 407 -3.26 0.91 6.97
CA ILE A 407 -2.45 -0.23 7.40
C ILE A 407 -1.06 0.28 7.75
N SER A 408 -0.61 0.09 9.00
CA SER A 408 0.79 0.30 9.37
C SER A 408 1.65 -0.87 8.88
N VAL A 409 2.66 -0.57 8.07
CA VAL A 409 3.61 -1.57 7.57
C VAL A 409 4.50 -2.06 8.72
N ASP A 410 4.97 -1.14 9.56
CA ASP A 410 5.81 -1.43 10.72
C ASP A 410 5.16 -2.43 11.67
N GLU A 411 3.88 -2.24 12.01
CA GLU A 411 3.13 -3.18 12.84
C GLU A 411 2.95 -4.53 12.16
N LYS A 412 2.79 -4.56 10.82
CA LYS A 412 2.72 -5.82 10.09
C LYS A 412 4.03 -6.58 10.07
N ILE A 413 5.15 -5.90 9.88
CA ILE A 413 6.48 -6.50 10.01
C ILE A 413 6.63 -7.06 11.42
N LYS A 414 6.40 -6.24 12.47
CA LYS A 414 6.48 -6.66 13.88
C LYS A 414 5.60 -7.89 14.16
N SER A 415 4.35 -7.87 13.69
CA SER A 415 3.40 -8.97 13.89
C SER A 415 3.77 -10.26 13.17
N LYS A 416 4.48 -10.18 12.03
CA LYS A 416 5.01 -11.35 11.32
C LYS A 416 6.23 -11.95 12.05
N THR A 417 6.94 -11.15 12.84
CA THR A 417 8.03 -11.61 13.71
C THR A 417 7.55 -12.33 14.98
N LEU A 418 6.31 -12.13 15.45
CA LEU A 418 5.76 -12.89 16.57
C LEU A 418 5.19 -14.23 16.06
N SER A 419 6.02 -15.27 16.04
CA SER A 419 5.61 -16.66 15.85
C SER A 419 5.72 -17.40 17.18
N LEU A 420 4.62 -17.99 17.67
CA LEU A 420 4.67 -18.88 18.82
C LEU A 420 5.48 -20.14 18.47
N ILE A 421 6.50 -20.44 19.27
CA ILE A 421 7.36 -21.61 19.06
C ILE A 421 6.65 -22.87 19.60
N PRO A 422 6.51 -23.96 18.82
CA PRO A 422 5.88 -25.19 19.31
C PRO A 422 6.63 -25.80 20.50
N PHE A 423 5.92 -26.01 21.61
CA PHE A 423 6.44 -26.62 22.84
C PHE A 423 6.08 -28.11 22.88
N ASN A 424 7.07 -28.96 22.58
CA ASN A 424 7.00 -30.42 22.71
C ASN A 424 7.90 -30.93 23.85
N LYS A 425 7.94 -32.26 24.01
CA LYS A 425 8.74 -32.97 25.03
C LYS A 425 10.24 -32.67 25.02
N LYS A 426 10.79 -32.10 23.93
CA LYS A 426 12.21 -31.72 23.84
C LYS A 426 12.43 -30.23 24.11
N SER A 427 11.37 -29.42 24.09
CA SER A 427 11.47 -27.96 24.15
C SER A 427 12.07 -27.48 25.46
N LEU A 428 11.72 -28.09 26.61
CA LEU A 428 12.32 -27.69 27.88
C LEU A 428 13.85 -27.85 27.88
N VAL A 429 14.35 -29.01 27.44
CA VAL A 429 15.81 -29.27 27.35
C VAL A 429 16.47 -28.31 26.36
N GLN A 430 15.78 -27.95 25.28
CA GLN A 430 16.26 -26.95 24.32
C GLN A 430 16.37 -25.57 24.95
N ILE A 431 15.35 -25.12 25.68
CA ILE A 431 15.32 -23.83 26.39
C ILE A 431 16.45 -23.79 27.44
N GLU A 432 16.55 -24.82 28.28
CA GLU A 432 17.59 -24.93 29.31
C GLU A 432 19.01 -24.86 28.71
N LYS A 433 19.22 -25.49 27.54
CA LYS A 433 20.49 -25.41 26.81
C LYS A 433 20.72 -24.05 26.16
N GLN A 434 19.67 -23.44 25.59
CA GLN A 434 19.77 -22.13 24.92
C GLN A 434 20.13 -21.01 25.89
N HIS A 435 19.65 -21.10 27.13
CA HIS A 435 19.90 -20.11 28.18
C HIS A 435 20.93 -20.57 29.21
N GLU A 436 21.80 -21.52 28.84
CA GLU A 436 22.87 -22.01 29.71
C GLU A 436 23.77 -20.86 30.19
N ASN A 437 24.14 -20.89 31.48
CA ASN A 437 24.94 -19.84 32.14
C ASN A 437 24.27 -18.44 32.19
N THR A 438 22.95 -18.35 32.01
CA THR A 438 22.21 -17.09 32.16
C THR A 438 21.05 -17.23 33.14
N GLU A 439 20.67 -16.12 33.79
CA GLU A 439 19.49 -16.08 34.63
C GLU A 439 18.24 -15.88 33.78
N PHE A 440 17.27 -16.79 33.91
CA PHE A 440 16.01 -16.68 33.21
C PHE A 440 14.85 -17.27 34.01
N VAL A 441 13.64 -16.84 33.66
CA VAL A 441 12.40 -17.31 34.24
C VAL A 441 11.54 -17.91 33.14
N LEU A 442 11.16 -19.17 33.30
CA LEU A 442 10.15 -19.81 32.47
C LEU A 442 8.80 -19.70 33.18
N VAL A 443 7.82 -19.08 32.52
CA VAL A 443 6.46 -18.86 33.06
C VAL A 443 5.46 -19.63 32.23
N LEU A 444 4.64 -20.45 32.90
CA LEU A 444 3.51 -21.16 32.32
C LEU A 444 2.23 -20.40 32.62
N TRP A 445 1.46 -20.12 31.57
CA TRP A 445 0.22 -19.34 31.67
C TRP A 445 -0.84 -19.86 30.69
N SER A 446 -2.08 -19.40 30.85
CA SER A 446 -3.21 -19.77 30.00
C SER A 446 -4.23 -18.63 29.92
N LEU A 447 -4.98 -18.56 28.81
CA LEU A 447 -6.12 -17.66 28.64
C LEU A 447 -7.23 -17.92 29.68
N ASP A 448 -7.38 -19.16 30.13
CA ASP A 448 -8.38 -19.57 31.12
C ASP A 448 -7.86 -19.45 32.58
N CYS A 449 -6.75 -18.75 32.80
CA CYS A 449 -6.14 -18.54 34.12
C CYS A 449 -6.20 -17.06 34.55
N PRO A 450 -7.26 -16.63 35.27
CA PRO A 450 -7.37 -15.24 35.74
C PRO A 450 -6.17 -14.73 36.55
N PRO A 451 -5.53 -15.52 37.44
CA PRO A 451 -4.33 -15.06 38.14
C PRO A 451 -3.12 -14.85 37.22
N CYS A 452 -3.06 -15.52 36.07
CA CYS A 452 -1.98 -15.37 35.11
C CYS A 452 -1.96 -13.98 34.48
N PHE A 453 -3.12 -13.35 34.22
CA PHE A 453 -3.19 -11.99 33.67
C PHE A 453 -2.56 -10.95 34.62
N LYS A 454 -2.75 -11.11 35.93
CA LYS A 454 -2.07 -10.27 36.93
C LYS A 454 -0.55 -10.48 36.94
N GLU A 455 -0.11 -11.70 36.67
CA GLU A 455 1.31 -12.00 36.55
C GLU A 455 1.89 -11.42 35.26
N LEU A 456 1.19 -11.51 34.12
CA LEU A 456 1.60 -10.88 32.85
C LEU A 456 1.72 -9.36 32.98
N GLU A 457 0.78 -8.71 33.68
CA GLU A 457 0.88 -7.27 34.00
C GLU A 457 2.12 -6.95 34.85
N TYR A 458 2.47 -7.80 35.81
CA TYR A 458 3.72 -7.62 36.55
C TYR A 458 4.95 -7.83 35.66
N LEU A 459 4.95 -8.86 34.81
CA LEU A 459 6.05 -9.18 33.91
C LEU A 459 6.27 -8.09 32.86
N SER A 460 5.21 -7.42 32.38
CA SER A 460 5.33 -6.29 31.45
C SER A 460 6.14 -5.14 32.06
N THR A 461 5.98 -4.89 33.36
CA THR A 461 6.80 -3.89 34.06
C THR A 461 8.23 -4.37 34.26
N LEU A 462 8.43 -5.67 34.48
CA LEU A 462 9.75 -6.27 34.74
C LEU A 462 10.66 -6.19 33.50
N VAL A 463 10.14 -6.51 32.31
CA VAL A 463 10.95 -6.54 31.07
C VAL A 463 11.50 -5.16 30.68
N THR A 464 10.93 -4.07 31.20
CA THR A 464 11.45 -2.70 30.99
C THR A 464 12.66 -2.35 31.86
N GLN A 465 13.00 -3.18 32.86
CA GLN A 465 14.09 -2.90 33.79
C GLN A 465 15.45 -3.34 33.24
N LYS A 466 16.49 -2.52 33.45
CA LYS A 466 17.83 -2.69 32.85
C LYS A 466 18.54 -4.02 33.18
N ASN A 467 18.16 -4.69 34.27
CA ASN A 467 18.78 -5.92 34.76
C ASN A 467 17.72 -7.00 35.10
N SER A 468 16.60 -7.04 34.39
CA SER A 468 15.63 -8.11 34.57
C SER A 468 16.17 -9.45 34.04
N PRO A 469 15.79 -10.58 34.67
CA PRO A 469 16.11 -11.89 34.10
C PRO A 469 15.38 -12.06 32.77
N LYS A 470 15.96 -12.85 31.86
CA LYS A 470 15.28 -13.17 30.59
C LYS A 470 13.96 -13.89 30.86
N LEU A 471 12.96 -13.63 30.02
CA LEU A 471 11.64 -14.23 30.16
C LEU A 471 11.35 -15.22 29.04
N VAL A 472 10.92 -16.42 29.43
CA VAL A 472 10.41 -17.45 28.52
C VAL A 472 8.96 -17.72 28.90
N LEU A 473 8.04 -17.36 28.02
CA LEU A 473 6.61 -17.51 28.23
C LEU A 473 6.12 -18.75 27.49
N VAL A 474 5.39 -19.62 28.19
CA VAL A 474 4.85 -20.86 27.63
C VAL A 474 3.34 -20.88 27.87
N SER A 475 2.56 -20.64 26.82
CA SER A 475 1.11 -20.85 26.89
C SER A 475 0.80 -22.34 26.91
N THR A 476 -0.03 -22.74 27.86
CA THR A 476 -0.54 -24.12 27.98
C THR A 476 -1.87 -24.33 27.26
N ASP A 477 -2.36 -23.31 26.54
CA ASP A 477 -3.60 -23.38 25.77
C ASP A 477 -3.41 -24.24 24.51
N ASN A 478 -4.52 -24.57 23.85
CA ASN A 478 -4.49 -25.28 22.58
C ASN A 478 -4.12 -24.35 21.43
N ALA A 479 -3.48 -24.89 20.38
CA ALA A 479 -3.08 -24.16 19.18
C ALA A 479 -4.25 -23.48 18.44
N GLU A 480 -5.49 -23.89 18.68
CA GLU A 480 -6.68 -23.20 18.16
C GLU A 480 -6.81 -21.76 18.68
N PHE A 481 -6.24 -21.43 19.85
CA PHE A 481 -6.25 -20.10 20.46
C PHE A 481 -5.03 -19.25 20.11
N THR A 482 -4.26 -19.62 19.07
CA THR A 482 -3.02 -18.92 18.66
C THR A 482 -3.23 -17.41 18.49
N SER A 483 -4.36 -17.00 17.93
CA SER A 483 -4.64 -15.57 17.66
C SER A 483 -4.87 -14.79 18.95
N GLU A 484 -5.61 -15.37 19.89
CA GLU A 484 -5.95 -14.81 21.20
C GLU A 484 -4.70 -14.74 22.10
N ILE A 485 -3.85 -15.77 22.06
CA ILE A 485 -2.55 -15.76 22.75
C ILE A 485 -1.68 -14.61 22.22
N ILE A 486 -1.53 -14.50 20.91
CA ILE A 486 -0.76 -13.43 20.26
C ILE A 486 -1.33 -12.05 20.61
N SER A 487 -2.65 -11.91 20.64
CA SER A 487 -3.32 -10.65 21.04
C SER A 487 -3.01 -10.30 22.48
N THR A 488 -3.10 -11.26 23.39
CA THR A 488 -2.85 -11.08 24.83
C THR A 488 -1.40 -10.68 25.08
N LEU A 489 -0.44 -11.36 24.44
CA LEU A 489 0.98 -11.03 24.58
C LEU A 489 1.29 -9.60 24.13
N LYS A 490 0.65 -9.13 23.04
CA LYS A 490 0.77 -7.74 22.57
C LYS A 490 0.12 -6.74 23.52
N GLU A 491 -1.04 -7.06 24.08
CA GLU A 491 -1.74 -6.21 25.06
C GLU A 491 -0.84 -5.90 26.25
N PHE A 492 -0.05 -6.89 26.70
CA PHE A 492 0.91 -6.72 27.79
C PHE A 492 2.32 -6.31 27.35
N GLY A 493 2.57 -6.05 26.07
CA GLY A 493 3.90 -5.65 25.58
C GLY A 493 4.99 -6.74 25.70
N LEU A 494 4.59 -8.02 25.70
CA LEU A 494 5.45 -9.20 25.88
C LEU A 494 5.73 -9.92 24.55
N GLU A 495 5.36 -9.33 23.41
CA GLU A 495 5.53 -9.92 22.07
C GLU A 495 6.99 -10.07 21.64
N ASN A 496 7.93 -9.37 22.30
CA ASN A 496 9.35 -9.43 21.98
C ASN A 496 10.11 -10.47 22.85
N GLU A 497 9.43 -11.08 23.82
CA GLU A 497 9.99 -12.15 24.65
C GLU A 497 9.93 -13.51 23.92
N GLU A 498 10.59 -14.52 24.50
CA GLU A 498 10.58 -15.86 23.94
C GLU A 498 9.24 -16.56 24.25
N ASN A 499 8.39 -16.68 23.23
CA ASN A 499 7.00 -17.14 23.37
C ASN A 499 6.77 -18.53 22.76
N TRP A 500 6.34 -19.48 23.59
CA TRP A 500 6.06 -20.87 23.23
C TRP A 500 4.59 -21.25 23.44
N LEU A 501 4.13 -22.29 22.74
CA LEU A 501 2.78 -22.82 22.82
C LEU A 501 2.79 -24.35 22.84
N PHE A 502 2.06 -24.97 23.77
CA PHE A 502 1.90 -26.42 23.83
C PHE A 502 1.42 -27.01 22.49
N ASP A 503 2.18 -27.96 21.95
CA ASP A 503 1.93 -28.53 20.62
C ASP A 503 1.34 -29.96 20.64
N SER A 504 1.16 -30.51 21.84
CA SER A 504 0.76 -31.89 22.05
C SER A 504 0.03 -32.04 23.39
N ILE A 505 -0.33 -33.27 23.76
CA ILE A 505 -1.18 -33.61 24.91
C ILE A 505 -0.66 -32.92 26.20
N PRO A 506 -1.43 -31.99 26.81
CA PRO A 506 -0.97 -31.20 27.95
C PRO A 506 -0.48 -32.03 29.14
N GLU A 507 -1.12 -33.16 29.45
CA GLU A 507 -0.67 -34.09 30.51
C GLU A 507 0.75 -34.60 30.24
N SER A 508 1.04 -34.91 28.97
CA SER A 508 2.33 -35.45 28.59
C SER A 508 3.42 -34.39 28.62
N LEU A 509 3.10 -33.15 28.25
CA LEU A 509 4.02 -32.02 28.33
C LEU A 509 4.27 -31.60 29.78
N ARG A 510 3.24 -31.56 30.62
CA ARG A 510 3.35 -31.34 32.06
C ARG A 510 4.35 -32.29 32.72
N SER A 511 4.21 -33.59 32.48
CA SER A 511 5.15 -34.60 32.98
C SER A 511 6.58 -34.41 32.45
N SER A 512 6.73 -33.96 31.20
CA SER A 512 8.07 -33.66 30.64
C SER A 512 8.73 -32.43 31.27
N ILE A 513 7.93 -31.51 31.82
CA ILE A 513 8.42 -30.29 32.48
C ILE A 513 8.79 -30.57 33.93
N ASP A 514 7.86 -31.16 34.69
CA ASP A 514 8.02 -31.46 36.11
C ASP A 514 7.01 -32.55 36.53
N ASN A 515 7.51 -33.71 36.93
CA ASN A 515 6.66 -34.82 37.38
C ASN A 515 5.92 -34.54 38.70
N ASN A 516 6.28 -33.47 39.43
CA ASN A 516 5.59 -33.04 40.64
C ASN A 516 4.61 -31.88 40.40
N TRP A 517 4.47 -31.42 39.16
CA TRP A 517 3.54 -30.35 38.81
C TRP A 517 2.17 -30.93 38.46
N PHE A 518 1.14 -30.51 39.20
CA PHE A 518 -0.23 -31.03 39.04
C PHE A 518 -1.00 -30.33 37.92
N GLY A 519 -0.40 -29.30 37.29
CA GLY A 519 -1.02 -28.48 36.26
C GLY A 519 -1.64 -27.19 36.79
N GLU A 520 -1.36 -26.81 38.03
CA GLU A 520 -1.78 -25.53 38.57
C GLU A 520 -1.08 -24.37 37.85
N LEU A 521 -1.80 -23.26 37.64
CA LEU A 521 -1.30 -22.04 37.02
C LEU A 521 -1.63 -20.81 37.90
N PRO A 522 -0.82 -19.74 37.85
CA PRO A 522 0.47 -19.67 37.16
C PRO A 522 1.53 -20.54 37.83
N ARG A 523 2.46 -21.02 37.01
CA ARG A 523 3.59 -21.85 37.43
C ARG A 523 4.85 -21.33 36.78
N SER A 524 5.89 -21.13 37.58
CA SER A 524 7.15 -20.56 37.11
C SER A 524 8.35 -21.40 37.53
N TYR A 525 9.37 -21.46 36.68
CA TYR A 525 10.66 -22.08 36.98
C TYR A 525 11.75 -21.03 36.85
N LEU A 526 12.48 -20.81 37.95
CA LEU A 526 13.51 -19.80 38.04
C LEU A 526 14.88 -20.46 37.95
N TYR A 527 15.65 -20.08 36.93
CA TYR A 527 16.97 -20.65 36.63
C TYR A 527 18.06 -19.66 36.97
N ALA A 528 18.90 -20.01 37.94
CA ALA A 528 20.07 -19.22 38.27
C ALA A 528 21.20 -19.45 37.25
N ALA A 529 22.19 -18.56 37.19
CA ALA A 529 23.32 -18.68 36.27
C ALA A 529 24.13 -19.99 36.45
N ASP A 530 24.05 -20.63 37.61
CA ASP A 530 24.68 -21.94 37.89
C ASP A 530 23.87 -23.14 37.36
N GLY A 531 22.77 -22.89 36.65
CA GLY A 531 21.88 -23.91 36.10
C GLY A 531 20.92 -24.53 37.11
N LYS A 532 20.97 -24.16 38.40
CA LYS A 532 19.97 -24.66 39.36
C LYS A 532 18.61 -24.12 38.97
N ARG A 533 17.59 -24.97 39.08
CA ARG A 533 16.18 -24.64 38.84
C ARG A 533 15.38 -24.73 40.13
N SER A 534 14.50 -23.76 40.38
CA SER A 534 13.50 -23.81 41.46
C SER A 534 12.12 -23.54 40.92
N ALA A 535 11.13 -24.33 41.35
CA ALA A 535 9.75 -24.16 40.93
C ALA A 535 8.96 -23.29 41.91
N HIS A 536 8.03 -22.50 41.38
CA HIS A 536 7.16 -21.61 42.15
C HIS A 536 5.72 -21.71 41.62
N SER A 537 4.75 -21.89 42.52
CA SER A 537 3.32 -21.88 42.18
C SER A 537 2.66 -20.62 42.68
N GLY A 538 1.81 -20.01 41.84
CA GLY A 538 1.19 -18.72 42.09
C GLY A 538 1.97 -17.55 41.47
N PRO A 539 1.39 -16.34 41.44
CA PRO A 539 1.98 -15.21 40.72
C PRO A 539 3.37 -14.85 41.26
N LEU A 540 4.29 -14.57 40.34
CA LEU A 540 5.57 -13.96 40.64
C LEU A 540 5.40 -12.55 41.21
N ASN A 541 6.37 -12.16 42.03
CA ASN A 541 6.49 -10.80 42.53
C ASN A 541 7.97 -10.47 42.75
N HIS A 542 8.22 -9.20 43.04
CA HIS A 542 9.57 -8.67 43.19
C HIS A 542 10.39 -9.38 44.28
N LEU A 543 9.78 -9.75 45.42
CA LEU A 543 10.49 -10.44 46.51
C LEU A 543 10.96 -11.83 46.08
N ILE A 544 10.18 -12.55 45.28
CA ILE A 544 10.53 -13.89 44.79
C ILE A 544 11.74 -13.79 43.85
N LEU A 545 11.71 -12.85 42.89
CA LEU A 545 12.81 -12.67 41.94
C LEU A 545 14.08 -12.17 42.64
N GLN A 546 13.97 -11.20 43.55
CA GLN A 546 15.11 -10.70 44.33
C GLN A 546 15.76 -11.77 45.21
N ASN A 547 14.97 -12.66 45.82
CA ASN A 547 15.54 -13.74 46.63
C ASN A 547 16.30 -14.77 45.78
N ARG A 548 15.99 -14.84 44.49
CA ARG A 548 16.56 -15.83 43.57
C ARG A 548 17.82 -15.34 42.86
N PHE A 549 17.80 -14.12 42.33
CA PHE A 549 18.81 -13.57 41.42
C PHE A 549 19.72 -12.54 42.12
N LYS A 550 20.14 -12.82 43.35
CA LYS A 550 20.94 -11.91 44.19
C LYS A 550 22.32 -11.62 43.62
#